data_AF-A0AA36J8N6-F1
#
_entry.id   AF-A0AA36J8N6-F1
#
_cell.length_a   1.000
_cell.length_b   1.000
_cell.length_c   1.000
_cell.angle_alpha   90.00
_cell.angle_beta   90.00
_cell.angle_gamma   90.00
#
_symmetry.space_group_name_H-M   'P 1'
#
loop_
_entity.id
_entity.type
_entity.pdbx_description
1 polymer ?
#
loop_
_entity_poly.entity_id
_entity_poly.type
_entity_poly.pdbx_seq_one_letter_code
_entity_poly.pdbx_strand_id
1 'polypeptide(L)'
;MAQARRCGTPFLRVILITCFISAHGARVAGGDLEEHSVNASTPKLEVADKFGRQGELLEQEVPVRKAQLSWQQQRVLAMLLVLGLFTLAVTWLVASGIQTMVQTRSLRPKQARGQSHLSIQAVVEARVELLRSLLDTAIQNSEDPNKVLVALFNEVMERIWECKESGTLDNEVEIVLETALESNEQCAGISERRQLWLDLVASVVQHAEASETKASLLTVLAKSMQQQIRALVKEGVIARKALLDLAASRETDGMLNRQLRFLLSEEAMGCQPGGCFGLR
;
A
#
# COMPACT_ATOMS: atom_id res chain seq x y z
N MET A 1 37.43 21.02 -24.37
CA MET A 1 36.47 22.15 -24.25
C MET A 1 35.17 21.61 -23.68
N ALA A 2 34.90 21.86 -22.39
CA ALA A 2 33.68 21.42 -21.71
C ALA A 2 33.03 22.63 -21.05
N GLN A 3 31.77 22.90 -21.40
CA GLN A 3 31.00 24.06 -20.97
C GLN A 3 30.16 23.68 -19.76
N ALA A 4 30.53 24.17 -18.57
CA ALA A 4 29.78 23.97 -17.33
C ALA A 4 28.52 24.85 -17.33
N ARG A 5 27.33 24.23 -17.37
CA ARG A 5 26.05 24.93 -17.17
C ARG A 5 25.76 25.04 -15.67
N ARG A 6 25.80 26.28 -15.16
CA ARG A 6 25.27 26.67 -13.85
C ARG A 6 23.74 26.56 -13.86
N CYS A 7 23.16 25.68 -13.07
CA CYS A 7 21.75 25.78 -12.67
C CYS A 7 21.69 26.52 -11.33
N GLY A 8 21.32 27.80 -11.40
CA GLY A 8 20.97 28.60 -10.23
C GLY A 8 19.60 28.17 -9.71
N THR A 9 19.52 27.92 -8.41
CA THR A 9 18.30 27.50 -7.69
C THR A 9 17.41 28.71 -7.36
N PRO A 10 16.24 28.90 -7.99
CA PRO A 10 15.29 29.94 -7.60
C PRO A 10 14.54 29.62 -6.29
N PHE A 11 14.50 28.35 -5.87
CA PHE A 11 13.73 27.89 -4.71
C PHE A 11 14.27 28.36 -3.35
N LEU A 12 15.59 28.51 -3.21
CA LEU A 12 16.19 28.92 -1.94
C LEU A 12 15.92 30.39 -1.61
N ARG A 13 15.68 31.23 -2.64
CA ARG A 13 15.37 32.65 -2.46
C ARG A 13 13.95 32.89 -1.95
N VAL A 14 13.00 32.02 -2.28
CA VAL A 14 11.60 32.15 -1.82
C VAL A 14 11.50 31.83 -0.32
N ILE A 15 12.21 30.80 0.15
CA ILE A 15 12.19 30.36 1.56
C ILE A 15 12.86 31.40 2.48
N LEU A 16 13.96 32.02 2.04
CA LEU A 16 14.63 33.06 2.83
C LEU A 16 13.79 34.34 2.96
N ILE A 17 12.99 34.70 1.95
CA ILE A 17 12.11 35.88 2.01
C ILE A 17 10.93 35.63 2.96
N THR A 18 10.39 34.41 3.04
CA THR A 18 9.28 34.10 3.96
C THR A 18 9.72 34.08 5.42
N CYS A 19 10.93 33.57 5.72
CA CYS A 19 11.48 33.59 7.08
C CYS A 19 11.85 35.02 7.54
N PHE A 20 12.29 35.90 6.64
CA PHE A 20 12.66 37.28 6.98
C PHE A 20 11.45 38.16 7.36
N ILE A 21 10.30 37.95 6.70
CA ILE A 21 9.06 38.67 7.02
C ILE A 21 8.49 38.20 8.37
N SER A 22 8.62 36.90 8.70
CA SER A 22 8.15 36.37 9.99
C SER A 22 9.01 36.81 11.18
N ALA A 23 10.32 37.01 10.99
CA ALA A 23 11.22 37.48 12.05
C ALA A 23 11.08 38.98 12.34
N HIS A 24 10.74 39.81 11.34
CA HIS A 24 10.48 41.24 11.55
C HIS A 24 9.08 41.52 12.12
N GLY A 25 8.07 40.71 11.79
CA GLY A 25 6.73 40.82 12.40
C GLY A 25 6.72 40.51 13.91
N ALA A 26 7.54 39.55 14.35
CA ALA A 26 7.64 39.18 15.76
C ALA A 26 8.40 40.21 16.62
N ARG A 27 9.25 41.06 16.03
CA ARG A 27 10.03 42.07 16.78
C ARG A 27 9.25 43.37 17.05
N VAL A 28 8.09 43.56 16.42
CA VAL A 28 7.19 44.72 16.66
C VAL A 28 6.15 44.41 17.75
N ALA A 29 6.04 43.15 18.20
CA ALA A 29 5.06 42.71 19.19
C ALA A 29 5.67 42.29 20.55
N GLY A 30 6.95 42.63 20.80
CA GLY A 30 7.62 42.37 22.07
C GLY A 30 7.39 43.50 23.07
N GLY A 31 6.44 43.30 23.98
CA GLY A 31 6.28 44.08 25.22
C GLY A 31 5.93 43.14 26.36
N ASP A 32 6.98 42.77 27.10
CA ASP A 32 7.07 42.18 28.45
C ASP A 32 5.85 41.50 29.06
N LEU A 33 5.99 40.21 29.36
CA LEU A 33 5.40 39.66 30.59
C LEU A 33 6.23 38.48 31.11
N GLU A 34 6.72 38.67 32.33
CA GLU A 34 7.65 37.82 33.06
C GLU A 34 7.09 36.43 33.40
N GLU A 35 8.04 35.50 33.50
CA GLU A 35 7.94 34.16 34.04
C GLU A 35 7.42 34.13 35.48
N HIS A 36 6.67 33.09 35.85
CA HIS A 36 7.02 32.31 37.05
C HIS A 36 6.49 30.87 36.98
N SER A 37 7.26 30.02 37.65
CA SER A 37 7.57 28.64 37.34
C SER A 37 6.74 27.61 38.12
N VAL A 38 6.48 26.46 37.48
CA VAL A 38 6.84 25.09 37.94
C VAL A 38 6.43 24.65 39.37
N ASN A 39 5.62 23.59 39.52
CA ASN A 39 6.12 22.21 39.65
C ASN A 39 5.04 21.13 39.81
N ALA A 40 5.41 19.92 39.39
CA ALA A 40 4.65 18.69 39.41
C ALA A 40 4.75 17.93 40.76
N SER A 41 3.77 17.07 41.07
CA SER A 41 3.98 15.67 41.53
C SER A 41 2.65 14.97 41.87
N THR A 42 2.47 13.78 41.30
CA THR A 42 1.55 12.70 41.69
C THR A 42 2.17 11.81 42.80
N PRO A 43 1.55 10.72 43.30
CA PRO A 43 0.15 10.45 43.69
C PRO A 43 0.08 9.77 45.09
N LYS A 44 -1.11 9.53 45.66
CA LYS A 44 -1.36 8.34 46.51
C LYS A 44 -2.85 8.05 46.72
N LEU A 45 -3.15 6.76 46.62
CA LEU A 45 -4.41 6.09 46.93
C LEU A 45 -4.56 5.98 48.46
N GLU A 46 -5.74 6.31 49.01
CA GLU A 46 -6.19 5.71 50.27
C GLU A 46 -7.72 5.68 50.31
N VAL A 47 -8.25 4.48 50.55
CA VAL A 47 -9.67 4.20 50.76
C VAL A 47 -9.96 4.38 52.25
N ALA A 48 -10.98 5.14 52.61
CA ALA A 48 -11.67 4.99 53.89
C ALA A 48 -13.10 5.52 53.83
N ASP A 49 -14.05 4.60 53.94
CA ASP A 49 -15.39 4.84 54.48
C ASP A 49 -15.30 5.52 55.86
N LYS A 50 -16.13 6.56 56.08
CA LYS A 50 -16.97 6.75 57.29
C LYS A 50 -17.63 8.14 57.33
N PHE A 51 -18.96 8.09 57.48
CA PHE A 51 -19.78 8.93 58.34
C PHE A 51 -19.52 10.45 58.43
N GLY A 52 -20.54 11.21 57.99
CA GLY A 52 -21.28 12.03 58.95
C GLY A 52 -21.06 13.54 58.90
N ARG A 53 -22.17 14.23 58.58
CA ARG A 53 -22.63 15.54 59.07
C ARG A 53 -21.80 16.81 58.79
N GLN A 54 -22.60 17.78 58.31
CA GLN A 54 -22.54 19.22 58.58
C GLN A 54 -21.41 20.02 57.95
N GLY A 55 -21.84 20.98 57.13
CA GLY A 55 -21.00 22.07 56.67
C GLY A 55 -21.67 22.81 55.52
N GLU A 56 -22.63 23.66 55.84
CA GLU A 56 -22.92 24.85 55.01
C GLU A 56 -21.59 25.49 54.61
N LEU A 57 -21.31 25.55 53.31
CA LEU A 57 -20.21 26.32 52.77
C LEU A 57 -20.61 26.83 51.39
N LEU A 58 -21.28 27.99 51.44
CA LEU A 58 -21.20 29.09 50.48
C LEU A 58 -21.10 28.67 49.00
N GLU A 59 -22.25 28.63 48.32
CA GLU A 59 -22.34 28.96 46.89
C GLU A 59 -21.82 30.40 46.70
N GLN A 60 -20.50 30.53 46.55
CA GLN A 60 -19.91 31.73 45.98
C GLN A 60 -20.06 31.62 44.47
N GLU A 61 -21.20 32.08 43.94
CA GLU A 61 -21.36 32.36 42.52
C GLU A 61 -20.31 33.39 42.11
N VAL A 62 -19.18 32.91 41.56
CA VAL A 62 -18.24 33.76 40.86
C VAL A 62 -18.97 34.31 39.63
N PRO A 63 -19.21 35.62 39.50
CA PRO A 63 -19.80 36.15 38.29
C PRO A 63 -18.77 35.97 37.18
N VAL A 64 -18.94 34.91 36.39
CA VAL A 64 -18.28 34.76 35.09
C VAL A 64 -18.86 35.87 34.23
N ARG A 65 -18.26 37.07 34.31
CA ARG A 65 -18.46 38.13 33.33
C ARG A 65 -18.09 37.52 31.98
N LYS A 66 -19.10 37.08 31.24
CA LYS A 66 -18.98 36.72 29.84
C LYS A 66 -18.56 38.00 29.15
N ALA A 67 -17.25 38.18 28.94
CA ALA A 67 -16.72 39.24 28.11
C ALA A 67 -17.33 39.04 26.72
N GLN A 68 -18.42 39.76 26.43
CA GLN A 68 -19.03 39.77 25.12
C GLN A 68 -18.04 40.48 24.19
N LEU A 69 -17.21 39.68 23.52
CA LEU A 69 -16.36 40.14 22.42
C LEU A 69 -17.24 40.88 21.43
N SER A 70 -16.84 42.09 21.08
CA SER A 70 -17.54 42.84 20.04
C SER A 70 -17.61 42.01 18.76
N TRP A 71 -18.67 42.18 17.98
CA TRP A 71 -18.89 41.37 16.77
C TRP A 71 -17.72 41.46 15.77
N GLN A 72 -17.01 42.58 15.75
CA GLN A 72 -15.78 42.72 14.97
C GLN A 72 -14.63 41.86 15.52
N GLN A 73 -14.45 41.81 16.84
CA GLN A 73 -13.44 40.93 17.45
C GLN A 73 -13.76 39.45 17.24
N GLN A 74 -15.05 39.05 17.27
CA GLN A 74 -15.45 37.68 16.95
C GLN A 74 -15.10 37.29 15.51
N ARG A 75 -15.30 38.20 14.55
CA ARG A 75 -14.92 37.96 13.15
C ARG A 75 -13.41 37.84 12.95
N VAL A 76 -12.64 38.72 13.59
CA VAL A 76 -11.17 38.67 13.52
C VAL A 76 -10.67 37.36 14.13
N LEU A 77 -11.24 36.94 15.28
CA LEU A 77 -10.86 35.69 15.93
C LEU A 77 -11.24 34.46 15.08
N ALA A 78 -12.40 34.48 14.43
CA ALA A 78 -12.79 33.42 13.49
C ALA A 78 -11.86 33.35 12.27
N MET A 79 -11.47 34.50 11.69
CA MET A 79 -10.50 34.52 10.59
C MET A 79 -9.13 33.99 11.03
N LEU A 80 -8.66 34.34 12.22
CA LEU A 80 -7.40 33.84 12.77
C LEU A 80 -7.45 32.34 13.04
N LEU A 81 -8.57 31.81 13.52
CA LEU A 81 -8.77 30.36 13.69
C LEU A 81 -8.75 29.62 12.36
N VAL A 82 -9.45 30.12 11.33
CA VAL A 82 -9.44 29.51 10.00
C VAL A 82 -8.03 29.55 9.39
N LEU A 83 -7.33 30.68 9.52
CA LEU A 83 -5.96 30.82 9.05
C LEU A 83 -5.01 29.87 9.80
N GLY A 84 -5.18 29.73 11.12
CA GLY A 84 -4.43 28.79 11.94
C GLY A 84 -4.68 27.33 11.58
N LEU A 85 -5.93 26.94 11.36
CA LEU A 85 -6.26 25.58 10.91
C LEU A 85 -5.71 25.30 9.50
N PHE A 86 -5.76 26.29 8.61
CA PHE A 86 -5.21 26.18 7.26
C PHE A 86 -3.70 26.00 7.27
N THR A 87 -2.97 26.79 8.07
CA THR A 87 -1.50 26.64 8.19
C THR A 87 -1.13 25.30 8.83
N LEU A 88 -1.89 24.83 9.82
CA LEU A 88 -1.70 23.53 10.44
C LEU A 88 -1.95 22.38 9.44
N ALA A 89 -3.00 22.48 8.63
CA ALA A 89 -3.29 21.52 7.56
C ALA A 89 -2.19 21.48 6.49
N VAL A 90 -1.70 22.64 6.03
CA VAL A 90 -0.58 22.71 5.07
C VAL A 90 0.69 22.13 5.68
N THR A 91 0.99 22.45 6.94
CA THR A 91 2.18 21.93 7.63
C THR A 91 2.10 20.41 7.81
N TRP A 92 0.92 19.88 8.14
CA TRP A 92 0.68 18.45 8.24
C TRP A 92 0.80 17.74 6.87
N LEU A 93 0.32 18.38 5.80
CA LEU A 93 0.44 17.87 4.43
C LEU A 93 1.91 17.85 3.96
N VAL A 94 2.70 18.88 4.32
CA VAL A 94 4.14 18.92 4.05
C VAL A 94 4.89 17.88 4.89
N ALA A 95 4.56 17.75 6.19
CA ALA A 95 5.18 16.78 7.08
C ALA A 95 4.90 15.33 6.65
N SER A 96 3.66 15.02 6.26
CA SER A 96 3.27 13.71 5.71
C SER A 96 3.90 13.44 4.34
N GLY A 97 4.01 14.46 3.47
CA GLY A 97 4.75 14.38 2.21
C GLY A 97 6.25 14.11 2.41
N ILE A 98 6.86 14.72 3.43
CA ILE A 98 8.25 14.47 3.79
C ILE A 98 8.42 13.09 4.43
N GLN A 99 7.52 12.65 5.32
CA GLN A 99 7.55 11.30 5.90
C GLN A 99 7.40 10.23 4.83
N THR A 100 6.51 10.40 3.85
CA THR A 100 6.38 9.47 2.72
C THR A 100 7.61 9.50 1.81
N MET A 101 8.22 10.66 1.56
CA MET A 101 9.52 10.75 0.86
C MET A 101 10.68 10.12 1.63
N VAL A 102 10.71 10.25 2.95
CA VAL A 102 11.74 9.68 3.81
C VAL A 102 11.53 8.17 3.97
N GLN A 103 10.29 7.69 4.05
CA GLN A 103 9.98 6.26 4.02
C GLN A 103 10.30 5.64 2.65
N THR A 104 9.98 6.31 1.54
CA THR A 104 10.38 5.85 0.19
C THR A 104 11.88 5.95 -0.06
N ARG A 105 12.60 6.89 0.57
CA ARG A 105 14.08 6.95 0.55
C ARG A 105 14.76 6.00 1.54
N SER A 106 14.12 5.68 2.67
CA SER A 106 14.54 4.67 3.65
C SER A 106 14.32 3.25 3.11
N LEU A 107 13.27 3.07 2.28
CA LEU A 107 13.04 1.91 1.44
C LEU A 107 13.82 1.92 0.12
N ARG A 108 14.76 2.88 -0.06
CA ARG A 108 15.96 2.61 -0.85
C ARG A 108 16.93 1.97 0.13
N PRO A 109 16.91 0.63 0.31
CA PRO A 109 17.91 -0.01 1.13
C PRO A 109 19.26 0.43 0.57
N LYS A 110 20.07 1.07 1.42
CA LYS A 110 21.51 0.91 1.33
C LYS A 110 21.70 -0.58 1.15
N GLN A 111 22.26 -0.92 0.01
CA GLN A 111 22.65 -2.23 -0.47
C GLN A 111 23.58 -2.89 0.56
N ALA A 112 23.00 -3.29 1.69
CA ALA A 112 23.62 -4.13 2.68
C ALA A 112 23.62 -5.52 2.07
N ARG A 113 24.83 -6.04 1.87
CA ARG A 113 25.14 -7.40 1.42
C ARG A 113 24.55 -8.42 2.37
N GLY A 114 23.26 -8.66 2.19
CA GLY A 114 22.43 -9.65 2.83
C GLY A 114 21.17 -9.71 2.00
N GLN A 115 21.31 -10.08 0.72
CA GLN A 115 20.17 -10.48 -0.08
C GLN A 115 19.50 -11.60 0.70
N SER A 116 18.35 -11.34 1.29
CA SER A 116 17.38 -12.40 1.57
C SER A 116 17.01 -12.96 0.20
N HIS A 117 17.78 -13.94 -0.28
CA HIS A 117 17.50 -14.64 -1.53
C HIS A 117 16.12 -15.26 -1.35
N LEU A 118 15.10 -14.64 -1.97
CA LEU A 118 13.80 -15.25 -2.13
C LEU A 118 14.03 -16.57 -2.87
N SER A 119 13.55 -17.69 -2.32
CA SER A 119 13.59 -18.95 -3.04
C SER A 119 12.66 -18.90 -4.27
N ILE A 120 12.89 -19.77 -5.25
CA ILE A 120 11.97 -19.90 -6.40
C ILE A 120 10.54 -20.17 -5.91
N GLN A 121 10.40 -20.98 -4.86
CA GLN A 121 9.12 -21.25 -4.20
C GLN A 121 8.44 -19.97 -3.67
N ALA A 122 9.19 -19.08 -3.01
CA ALA A 122 8.66 -17.80 -2.53
C ALA A 122 8.19 -16.89 -3.69
N VAL A 123 8.85 -16.98 -4.85
CA VAL A 123 8.43 -16.25 -6.06
C VAL A 123 7.13 -16.83 -6.62
N VAL A 124 6.96 -18.16 -6.61
CA VAL A 124 5.71 -18.82 -7.03
C VAL A 124 4.56 -18.42 -6.10
N GLU A 125 4.75 -18.48 -4.79
CA GLU A 125 3.74 -18.08 -3.80
C GLU A 125 3.33 -16.60 -3.95
N ALA A 126 4.31 -15.70 -4.13
CA ALA A 126 4.03 -14.28 -4.37
C ALA A 126 3.20 -14.04 -5.64
N ARG A 127 3.35 -14.88 -6.66
CA ARG A 127 2.56 -14.79 -7.90
C ARG A 127 1.15 -15.34 -7.74
N VAL A 128 0.96 -16.40 -6.96
CA VAL A 128 -0.38 -16.86 -6.59
C VAL A 128 -1.12 -15.76 -5.82
N GLU A 129 -0.44 -15.09 -4.88
CA GLU A 129 -1.04 -13.98 -4.14
C GLU A 129 -1.36 -12.78 -5.04
N LEU A 130 -0.53 -12.51 -6.04
CA LEU A 130 -0.80 -11.48 -7.05
C LEU A 130 -2.07 -11.80 -7.85
N LEU A 131 -2.25 -13.05 -8.27
CA LEU A 131 -3.47 -13.50 -8.95
C LEU A 131 -4.71 -13.34 -8.06
N ARG A 132 -4.61 -13.75 -6.79
CA ARG A 132 -5.66 -13.56 -5.79
C ARG A 132 -6.03 -12.09 -5.62
N SER A 133 -5.02 -11.22 -5.50
CA SER A 133 -5.21 -9.77 -5.37
C SER A 133 -5.87 -9.15 -6.62
N LEU A 134 -5.51 -9.61 -7.82
CA LEU A 134 -6.18 -9.17 -9.06
C LEU A 134 -7.66 -9.55 -9.08
N LEU A 135 -7.98 -10.79 -8.68
CA LEU A 135 -9.35 -11.26 -8.57
C LEU A 135 -10.15 -10.41 -7.57
N ASP A 136 -9.62 -10.23 -6.36
CA ASP A 136 -10.28 -9.49 -5.29
C ASP A 136 -10.47 -8.01 -5.69
N THR A 137 -9.49 -7.41 -6.35
CA THR A 137 -9.58 -6.04 -6.90
C THR A 137 -10.68 -5.94 -7.94
N ALA A 138 -10.77 -6.91 -8.87
CA ALA A 138 -11.77 -6.92 -9.91
C ALA A 138 -13.19 -7.02 -9.31
N ILE A 139 -13.38 -7.90 -8.33
CA ILE A 139 -14.64 -8.08 -7.61
C ILE A 139 -15.04 -6.80 -6.86
N GLN A 140 -14.13 -6.22 -6.07
CA GLN A 140 -14.40 -5.04 -5.24
C GLN A 140 -14.74 -3.78 -6.06
N ASN A 141 -14.24 -3.69 -7.28
CA ASN A 141 -14.48 -2.56 -8.17
C ASN A 141 -15.58 -2.83 -9.20
N SER A 142 -16.35 -3.92 -9.06
CA SER A 142 -17.41 -4.30 -10.00
C SER A 142 -18.80 -4.00 -9.46
N GLU A 143 -19.72 -3.64 -10.36
CA GLU A 143 -21.15 -3.55 -10.05
C GLU A 143 -21.82 -4.93 -10.09
N ASP A 144 -21.27 -5.86 -10.88
CA ASP A 144 -21.72 -7.25 -11.00
C ASP A 144 -20.54 -8.23 -10.79
N PRO A 145 -20.28 -8.65 -9.54
CA PRO A 145 -19.21 -9.58 -9.21
C PRO A 145 -19.34 -10.95 -9.90
N ASN A 146 -20.56 -11.41 -10.15
CA ASN A 146 -20.79 -12.71 -10.79
C ASN A 146 -20.35 -12.67 -12.25
N LYS A 147 -20.70 -11.61 -12.98
CA LYS A 147 -20.25 -11.42 -14.36
C LYS A 147 -18.71 -11.38 -14.44
N VAL A 148 -18.06 -10.68 -13.51
CA VAL A 148 -16.58 -10.62 -13.44
C VAL A 148 -15.99 -12.00 -13.17
N LEU A 149 -16.52 -12.74 -12.19
CA LEU A 149 -16.05 -14.08 -11.84
C LEU A 149 -16.17 -15.05 -13.01
N VAL A 150 -17.30 -15.06 -13.71
CA VAL A 150 -17.50 -15.92 -14.90
C VAL A 150 -16.52 -15.54 -16.00
N ALA A 151 -16.37 -14.24 -16.28
CA ALA A 151 -15.48 -13.76 -17.34
C ALA A 151 -14.01 -14.08 -17.06
N LEU A 152 -13.57 -13.97 -15.80
CA LEU A 152 -12.20 -14.33 -15.39
C LEU A 152 -11.98 -15.83 -15.30
N PHE A 153 -13.00 -16.60 -14.89
CA PHE A 153 -12.93 -18.06 -14.86
C PHE A 153 -12.76 -18.63 -16.26
N ASN A 154 -13.59 -18.18 -17.22
CA ASN A 154 -13.52 -18.64 -18.60
C ASN A 154 -12.16 -18.30 -19.25
N GLU A 155 -11.66 -17.09 -19.06
CA GLU A 155 -10.34 -16.67 -19.56
C GLU A 155 -9.21 -17.55 -18.98
N VAL A 156 -9.28 -17.88 -17.68
CA VAL A 156 -8.26 -18.70 -17.02
C VAL A 156 -8.34 -20.14 -17.49
N MET A 157 -9.55 -20.71 -17.61
CA MET A 157 -9.79 -22.03 -18.17
C MET A 157 -9.23 -22.16 -19.58
N GLU A 158 -9.58 -21.23 -20.46
CA GLU A 158 -9.10 -21.19 -21.85
C GLU A 158 -7.57 -21.13 -21.88
N ARG A 159 -6.97 -20.29 -21.05
CA ARG A 159 -5.51 -20.15 -21.02
C ARG A 159 -4.79 -21.37 -20.45
N ILE A 160 -5.37 -22.05 -19.46
CA ILE A 160 -4.81 -23.31 -18.94
C ILE A 160 -4.92 -24.40 -20.01
N TRP A 161 -6.04 -24.45 -20.74
CA TRP A 161 -6.21 -25.37 -21.86
C TRP A 161 -5.15 -25.17 -22.94
N GLU A 162 -4.89 -23.92 -23.34
CA GLU A 162 -3.80 -23.60 -24.28
C GLU A 162 -2.42 -24.09 -23.77
N CYS A 163 -2.13 -23.94 -22.47
CA CYS A 163 -0.89 -24.43 -21.88
C CYS A 163 -0.79 -25.96 -21.88
N LYS A 164 -1.91 -26.67 -21.75
CA LYS A 164 -1.98 -28.14 -21.91
C LYS A 164 -1.71 -28.52 -23.36
N GLU A 165 -2.38 -27.88 -24.32
CA GLU A 165 -2.17 -28.15 -25.76
C GLU A 165 -0.74 -27.87 -26.22
N SER A 166 -0.07 -26.86 -25.64
CA SER A 166 1.34 -26.59 -25.93
C SER A 166 2.32 -27.56 -25.25
N GLY A 167 1.83 -28.55 -24.50
CA GLY A 167 2.65 -29.53 -23.78
C GLY A 167 3.38 -28.95 -22.57
N THR A 168 2.91 -27.83 -22.02
CA THR A 168 3.49 -27.19 -20.82
C THR A 168 2.91 -27.77 -19.53
N LEU A 169 1.75 -28.42 -19.61
CA LEU A 169 1.06 -29.05 -18.49
C LEU A 169 0.73 -30.50 -18.82
N ASP A 170 0.64 -31.32 -17.77
CA ASP A 170 0.33 -32.74 -17.89
C ASP A 170 -1.13 -32.98 -18.32
N ASN A 171 -1.39 -34.15 -18.90
CA ASN A 171 -2.74 -34.55 -19.34
C ASN A 171 -3.74 -34.63 -18.18
N GLU A 172 -3.27 -34.85 -16.95
CA GLU A 172 -4.12 -34.87 -15.74
C GLU A 172 -4.83 -33.51 -15.50
N VAL A 173 -4.30 -32.41 -16.06
CA VAL A 173 -4.97 -31.10 -16.02
C VAL A 173 -6.31 -31.10 -16.73
N GLU A 174 -6.53 -31.98 -17.73
CA GLU A 174 -7.83 -32.11 -18.40
C GLU A 174 -8.94 -32.48 -17.43
N ILE A 175 -8.68 -33.42 -16.53
CA ILE A 175 -9.64 -33.86 -15.50
C ILE A 175 -9.94 -32.70 -14.54
N VAL A 176 -8.92 -31.92 -14.17
CA VAL A 176 -9.08 -30.75 -13.30
C VAL A 176 -9.96 -29.69 -13.97
N LEU A 177 -9.75 -29.44 -15.27
CA LEU A 177 -10.53 -28.48 -16.04
C LEU A 177 -11.99 -28.93 -16.20
N GLU A 178 -12.22 -30.19 -16.57
CA GLU A 178 -13.58 -30.76 -16.67
C GLU A 178 -14.33 -30.64 -15.33
N THR A 179 -13.69 -31.05 -14.23
CA THR A 179 -14.26 -30.97 -12.89
C THR A 179 -14.58 -29.53 -12.48
N ALA A 180 -13.68 -28.58 -12.81
CA ALA A 180 -13.89 -27.18 -12.51
C ALA A 180 -15.03 -26.57 -13.33
N LEU A 181 -15.18 -26.97 -14.60
CA LEU A 181 -16.26 -26.53 -15.47
C LEU A 181 -17.62 -27.00 -14.93
N GLU A 182 -17.76 -28.29 -14.61
CA GLU A 182 -18.96 -28.85 -14.01
C GLU A 182 -19.31 -28.17 -12.69
N SER A 183 -18.30 -27.93 -11.85
CA SER A 183 -18.48 -27.26 -10.55
C SER A 183 -18.92 -25.80 -10.72
N ASN A 184 -18.43 -25.10 -11.75
CA ASN A 184 -18.79 -23.70 -11.99
C ASN A 184 -20.26 -23.54 -12.39
N GLU A 185 -20.83 -24.52 -13.10
CA GLU A 185 -22.26 -24.57 -13.43
C GLU A 185 -23.13 -24.78 -12.19
N GLN A 186 -22.63 -25.53 -11.21
CA GLN A 186 -23.32 -25.84 -9.95
C GLN A 186 -23.20 -24.72 -8.90
N CYS A 187 -22.18 -23.85 -9.01
CA CYS A 187 -21.95 -22.78 -8.05
C CYS A 187 -23.05 -21.71 -8.09
N ALA A 188 -23.75 -21.52 -6.98
CA ALA A 188 -24.81 -20.53 -6.84
C ALA A 188 -24.31 -19.19 -6.27
N GLY A 189 -23.24 -19.23 -5.47
CA GLY A 189 -22.72 -18.05 -4.76
C GLY A 189 -21.43 -17.45 -5.34
N ILE A 190 -21.26 -16.13 -5.14
CA ILE A 190 -20.01 -15.39 -5.44
C ILE A 190 -18.84 -16.00 -4.68
N SER A 191 -19.03 -16.32 -3.39
CA SER A 191 -17.97 -16.89 -2.55
C SER A 191 -17.54 -18.27 -3.04
N GLU A 192 -18.48 -19.10 -3.47
CA GLU A 192 -18.21 -20.44 -4.01
C GLU A 192 -17.45 -20.35 -5.32
N ARG A 193 -17.90 -19.50 -6.26
CA ARG A 193 -17.21 -19.27 -7.54
C ARG A 193 -15.80 -18.71 -7.35
N ARG A 194 -15.63 -17.79 -6.41
CA ARG A 194 -14.32 -17.25 -6.04
C ARG A 194 -13.41 -18.35 -5.50
N GLN A 195 -13.93 -19.22 -4.64
CA GLN A 195 -13.15 -20.32 -4.07
C GLN A 195 -12.79 -21.35 -5.14
N LEU A 196 -13.74 -21.75 -5.98
CA LEU A 196 -13.51 -22.64 -7.12
C LEU A 196 -12.41 -22.11 -8.05
N TRP A 197 -12.42 -20.80 -8.33
CA TRP A 197 -11.38 -20.19 -9.16
C TRP A 197 -9.99 -20.32 -8.51
N LEU A 198 -9.89 -20.09 -7.20
CA LEU A 198 -8.62 -20.21 -6.47
C LEU A 198 -8.15 -21.68 -6.40
N ASP A 199 -9.08 -22.60 -6.20
CA ASP A 199 -8.81 -24.05 -6.14
C ASP A 199 -8.37 -24.58 -7.51
N LEU A 200 -8.95 -24.08 -8.61
CA LEU A 200 -8.51 -24.37 -9.97
C LEU A 200 -7.05 -23.97 -10.17
N VAL A 201 -6.71 -22.70 -9.88
CA VAL A 201 -5.34 -22.21 -10.05
C VAL A 201 -4.36 -23.00 -9.17
N ALA A 202 -4.71 -23.27 -7.92
CA ALA A 202 -3.88 -24.06 -7.02
C ALA A 202 -3.65 -25.49 -7.55
N SER A 203 -4.71 -26.16 -8.00
CA SER A 203 -4.65 -27.53 -8.53
C SER A 203 -3.79 -27.61 -9.78
N VAL A 204 -3.97 -26.69 -10.72
CA VAL A 204 -3.20 -26.66 -11.97
C VAL A 204 -1.72 -26.34 -11.72
N VAL A 205 -1.42 -25.44 -10.79
CA VAL A 205 -0.03 -25.15 -10.39
C VAL A 205 0.64 -26.37 -9.75
N GLN A 206 -0.11 -27.24 -9.06
CA GLN A 206 0.43 -28.49 -8.53
C GLN A 206 0.78 -29.50 -9.63
N HIS A 207 0.08 -29.47 -10.76
CA HIS A 207 0.29 -30.35 -11.92
C HIS A 207 1.40 -29.84 -12.87
N ALA A 208 2.05 -28.72 -12.56
CA ALA A 208 3.26 -28.31 -13.26
C ALA A 208 4.47 -28.90 -12.53
N GLU A 209 5.20 -29.83 -13.16
CA GLU A 209 6.30 -30.56 -12.51
C GLU A 209 7.45 -29.65 -12.03
N ALA A 210 7.89 -28.72 -12.88
CA ALA A 210 9.04 -27.85 -12.60
C ALA A 210 8.62 -26.49 -12.04
N SER A 211 9.40 -25.95 -11.09
CA SER A 211 9.17 -24.62 -10.52
C SER A 211 9.22 -23.49 -11.55
N GLU A 212 10.05 -23.64 -12.59
CA GLU A 212 10.08 -22.71 -13.72
C GLU A 212 8.77 -22.73 -14.50
N THR A 213 8.23 -23.93 -14.78
CA THR A 213 6.93 -24.12 -15.43
C THR A 213 5.80 -23.50 -14.61
N LYS A 214 5.78 -23.71 -13.28
CA LYS A 214 4.82 -23.06 -12.36
C LYS A 214 4.85 -21.54 -12.49
N ALA A 215 6.05 -20.96 -12.44
CA ALA A 215 6.19 -19.51 -12.50
C ALA A 215 5.87 -18.94 -13.90
N SER A 216 6.16 -19.69 -14.96
CA SER A 216 5.77 -19.36 -16.34
C SER A 216 4.25 -19.36 -16.50
N LEU A 217 3.58 -20.44 -16.08
CA LEU A 217 2.12 -20.56 -16.06
C LEU A 217 1.49 -19.37 -15.32
N LEU A 218 1.93 -19.10 -14.09
CA LEU A 218 1.39 -17.98 -13.30
C LEU A 218 1.60 -16.61 -13.98
N THR A 219 2.70 -16.43 -14.72
CA THR A 219 2.93 -15.21 -15.52
C THR A 219 1.90 -15.09 -16.64
N VAL A 220 1.63 -16.19 -17.33
CA VAL A 220 0.68 -16.26 -18.45
C VAL A 220 -0.74 -15.97 -17.94
N LEU A 221 -1.15 -16.63 -16.86
CA LEU A 221 -2.45 -16.40 -16.23
C LEU A 221 -2.60 -14.95 -15.74
N ALA A 222 -1.59 -14.38 -15.09
CA ALA A 222 -1.65 -13.00 -14.62
C ALA A 222 -1.82 -12.01 -15.78
N LYS A 223 -1.11 -12.23 -16.90
CA LYS A 223 -1.26 -11.39 -18.09
C LYS A 223 -2.66 -11.49 -18.69
N SER A 224 -3.20 -12.71 -18.81
CA SER A 224 -4.56 -12.97 -19.32
C SER A 224 -5.60 -12.30 -18.44
N MET A 225 -5.55 -12.49 -17.12
CA MET A 225 -6.43 -11.77 -16.17
C MET A 225 -6.31 -10.25 -16.32
N GLN A 226 -5.09 -9.72 -16.45
CA GLN A 226 -4.93 -8.28 -16.62
C GLN A 226 -5.53 -7.76 -17.92
N GLN A 227 -5.48 -8.54 -19.00
CA GLN A 227 -6.13 -8.21 -20.26
C GLN A 227 -7.65 -8.25 -20.10
N GLN A 228 -8.17 -9.27 -19.43
CA GLN A 228 -9.61 -9.43 -19.22
C GLN A 228 -10.18 -8.35 -18.30
N ILE A 229 -9.48 -7.96 -17.23
CA ILE A 229 -9.87 -6.80 -16.39
C ILE A 229 -9.93 -5.53 -17.24
N ARG A 230 -8.99 -5.30 -18.16
CA ARG A 230 -9.05 -4.14 -19.07
C ARG A 230 -10.25 -4.20 -20.01
N ALA A 231 -10.63 -5.38 -20.50
CA ALA A 231 -11.82 -5.56 -21.32
C ALA A 231 -13.09 -5.22 -20.51
N LEU A 232 -13.22 -5.77 -19.31
CA LEU A 232 -14.34 -5.52 -18.40
C LEU A 232 -14.45 -4.04 -17.98
N VAL A 233 -13.33 -3.32 -17.84
CA VAL A 233 -13.34 -1.87 -17.60
C VAL A 233 -13.85 -1.10 -18.83
N LYS A 234 -13.48 -1.52 -20.05
CA LYS A 234 -13.98 -0.88 -21.29
C LYS A 234 -15.48 -1.11 -21.47
N GLU A 235 -15.97 -2.27 -21.08
CA GLU A 235 -17.40 -2.61 -21.09
C GLU A 235 -18.19 -1.92 -19.96
N GLY A 236 -17.51 -1.24 -19.03
CA GLY A 236 -18.14 -0.58 -17.89
C GLY A 236 -18.56 -1.51 -16.76
N VAL A 237 -18.14 -2.78 -16.78
CA VAL A 237 -18.45 -3.76 -15.72
C VAL A 237 -17.60 -3.54 -14.47
N ILE A 238 -16.37 -3.06 -14.66
CA ILE A 238 -15.42 -2.73 -13.58
C ILE A 238 -15.10 -1.24 -13.62
N ALA A 239 -15.06 -0.60 -12.45
CA ALA A 239 -14.68 0.79 -12.31
C ALA A 239 -13.24 1.05 -12.79
N ARG A 240 -13.01 2.20 -13.43
CA ARG A 240 -11.68 2.60 -13.94
C ARG A 240 -10.58 2.62 -12.87
N LYS A 241 -10.94 2.75 -11.59
CA LYS A 241 -9.98 2.69 -10.46
C LYS A 241 -9.17 1.39 -10.47
N ALA A 242 -9.77 0.27 -10.87
CA ALA A 242 -9.08 -1.01 -10.99
C ALA A 242 -7.87 -0.98 -11.94
N LEU A 243 -7.81 -0.04 -12.91
CA LEU A 243 -6.65 0.12 -13.79
C LEU A 243 -5.40 0.65 -13.07
N LEU A 244 -5.56 1.42 -11.99
CA LEU A 244 -4.45 1.90 -11.17
C LEU A 244 -3.84 0.72 -10.40
N ASP A 245 -4.70 -0.08 -9.78
CA ASP A 245 -4.29 -1.29 -9.05
C ASP A 245 -3.65 -2.29 -10.01
N LEU A 246 -4.18 -2.42 -11.23
CA LEU A 246 -3.61 -3.23 -12.31
C LEU A 246 -2.19 -2.80 -12.70
N ALA A 247 -1.92 -1.49 -12.71
CA ALA A 247 -0.60 -0.96 -13.05
C ALA A 247 0.42 -1.32 -11.96
N ALA A 248 0.03 -1.24 -10.69
CA ALA A 248 0.85 -1.67 -9.57
C ALA A 248 1.13 -3.18 -9.63
N SER A 249 0.12 -4.02 -9.83
CA SER A 249 0.31 -5.47 -9.98
C SER A 249 1.24 -5.82 -11.14
N ARG A 250 1.16 -5.09 -12.27
CA ARG A 250 2.07 -5.30 -13.41
C ARG A 250 3.53 -4.97 -13.07
N GLU A 251 3.77 -3.94 -12.27
CA GLU A 251 5.13 -3.60 -11.80
C GLU A 251 5.69 -4.71 -10.90
N THR A 252 4.87 -5.19 -9.94
CA THR A 252 5.23 -6.30 -9.06
C THR A 252 5.53 -7.58 -9.84
N ASP A 253 4.70 -7.95 -10.81
CA ASP A 253 4.94 -9.10 -11.68
C ASP A 253 6.26 -8.98 -12.47
N GLY A 254 6.54 -7.77 -12.99
CA GLY A 254 7.80 -7.47 -13.67
C GLY A 254 9.03 -7.63 -12.77
N MET A 255 8.92 -7.23 -11.50
CA MET A 255 9.97 -7.42 -10.50
C MET A 255 10.18 -8.90 -10.16
N LEU A 256 9.09 -9.65 -9.92
CA LEU A 256 9.14 -11.08 -9.62
C LEU A 256 9.75 -11.89 -10.78
N ASN A 257 9.45 -11.50 -12.03
CA ASN A 257 10.03 -12.13 -13.21
C ASN A 257 11.56 -11.88 -13.33
N ARG A 258 12.02 -10.66 -13.03
CA ARG A 258 13.48 -10.38 -12.99
C ARG A 258 14.17 -11.21 -11.90
N GLN A 259 13.54 -11.32 -10.73
CA GLN A 259 14.07 -12.11 -9.62
C GLN A 259 14.14 -13.59 -9.96
N LEU A 260 13.09 -14.15 -10.56
CA LEU A 260 13.08 -15.55 -11.00
C LEU A 260 14.23 -15.85 -11.97
N ARG A 261 14.40 -15.00 -13.01
CA ARG A 261 15.48 -15.17 -13.98
C ARG A 261 16.86 -15.11 -13.34
N PHE A 262 17.03 -14.23 -12.35
CA PHE A 262 18.27 -14.15 -11.57
C PHE A 262 18.52 -15.46 -10.80
N LEU A 263 17.52 -15.95 -10.06
CA LEU A 263 17.65 -17.19 -9.28
C LEU A 263 17.94 -18.41 -10.15
N LEU A 264 17.23 -18.56 -11.27
CA LEU A 264 17.48 -19.64 -12.24
C LEU A 264 18.90 -19.56 -12.82
N SER A 265 19.40 -18.34 -13.06
CA SER A 265 20.78 -18.14 -13.54
C SER A 265 21.83 -18.45 -12.46
N GLU A 266 21.54 -18.15 -11.19
CA GLU A 266 22.43 -18.51 -10.07
C GLU A 266 22.47 -20.03 -9.87
N GLU A 267 21.33 -20.73 -9.94
CA GLU A 267 21.27 -22.20 -9.85
C GLU A 267 22.04 -22.87 -11.00
N ALA A 268 21.92 -22.34 -12.21
CA ALA A 268 22.67 -22.82 -13.38
C ALA A 268 24.19 -22.58 -13.26
N MET A 269 24.61 -21.46 -12.65
CA MET A 269 26.03 -21.16 -12.44
C MET A 269 26.63 -21.86 -11.21
N GLY A 270 25.82 -22.19 -10.20
CA GLY A 270 26.22 -22.88 -8.97
C GLY A 270 26.60 -24.35 -9.16
N CYS A 271 26.35 -24.92 -10.34
CA CYS A 271 26.66 -26.31 -10.69
C CYS A 271 27.85 -26.44 -11.66
N GLN A 272 28.89 -25.61 -11.57
CA GLN A 272 30.20 -25.95 -12.14
C GLN A 272 31.08 -26.67 -11.10
N PRO A 273 31.23 -28.01 -11.16
CA PRO A 273 32.31 -28.69 -10.46
C PRO A 273 33.61 -28.47 -11.25
N GLY A 274 34.33 -27.38 -10.95
CA GLY A 274 35.65 -27.17 -11.54
C GLY A 274 36.23 -25.81 -11.23
N GLY A 275 37.27 -25.78 -10.38
CA GLY A 275 38.20 -24.66 -10.40
C GLY A 275 38.73 -24.11 -9.09
N CYS A 276 38.70 -24.83 -7.96
CA CYS A 276 39.71 -24.56 -6.92
C CYS A 276 41.04 -25.18 -7.37
N PHE A 277 41.75 -24.45 -8.23
CA PHE A 277 43.18 -24.67 -8.44
C PHE A 277 43.86 -24.52 -7.08
N GLY A 278 44.34 -25.64 -6.55
CA GLY A 278 45.34 -25.66 -5.50
C GLY A 278 46.62 -25.02 -6.06
N LEU A 279 46.85 -23.77 -5.68
CA LEU A 279 48.18 -23.16 -5.76
C LEU A 279 49.04 -23.81 -4.66
N ARG A 280 49.88 -24.75 -5.08
CA ARG A 280 51.15 -25.05 -4.40
C ARG A 280 52.22 -24.13 -4.96
#